data_AF-F3QQW0-F1
#
_entry.id   AF-F3QQW0-F1
#
_cell.length_a   1.000
_cell.length_b   1.000
_cell.length_c   1.000
_cell.angle_alpha   90.00
_cell.angle_beta   90.00
_cell.angle_gamma   90.00
#
_symmetry.space_group_name_H-M   'P 1'
#
loop_
_entity.id
_entity.type
_entity.pdbx_description
1 polymer ?
#
loop_
_entity_poly.entity_id
_entity_poly.type
_entity_poly.pdbx_seq_one_letter_code
_entity_poly.pdbx_strand_id
1 'polypeptide(L)' 'MIKEIMIDENYTHVGLFDSMKKGDVYKVPFEKKRYNGIRAEASRRNSTGRLLGELKTAMDVKFRVSATEYPGYISIICIK' A
#
# COMPACT_ATOMS: atom_id res chain seq x y z
N MET A 1 3.77 4.22 11.83
CA MET A 1 4.18 5.64 11.74
C MET A 1 3.58 6.25 10.48
N ILE A 2 3.09 7.50 10.49
CA ILE A 2 2.58 8.15 9.27
C ILE A 2 3.76 8.80 8.55
N LYS A 3 3.93 8.50 7.25
CA LYS A 3 4.97 9.11 6.40
C LYS A 3 4.34 9.64 5.11
N GLU A 4 4.79 10.80 4.69
CA GLU A 4 4.46 11.34 3.37
C GLU A 4 5.57 10.97 2.39
N ILE A 5 5.19 10.41 1.26
CA ILE A 5 6.12 9.97 0.22
C ILE A 5 6.16 11.03 -0.86
N MET A 6 7.33 11.65 -1.02
CA MET A 6 7.63 12.46 -2.19
C MET A 6 7.86 11.55 -3.40
N ILE A 7 7.29 11.92 -4.54
CA ILE A 7 7.51 11.24 -5.81
C ILE A 7 8.76 11.85 -6.44
N ASP A 8 9.84 11.09 -6.48
CA ASP A 8 11.08 11.43 -7.17
C ASP A 8 11.40 10.38 -8.25
N GLU A 9 12.57 10.46 -8.86
CA GLU A 9 13.02 9.52 -9.90
C GLU A 9 13.27 8.10 -9.38
N ASN A 10 13.47 7.95 -8.07
CA ASN A 10 13.70 6.65 -7.40
C ASN A 10 12.38 6.00 -6.97
N TYR A 11 11.26 6.69 -7.12
CA TYR A 11 9.96 6.19 -6.72
C TYR A 11 9.55 4.98 -7.56
N THR A 12 9.36 3.84 -6.88
CA THR A 12 8.71 2.67 -7.45
C THR A 12 7.60 2.20 -6.53
N HIS A 13 6.48 1.72 -7.11
CA HIS A 13 5.41 1.12 -6.31
C HIS A 13 5.95 -0.05 -5.48
N VAL A 14 6.74 -0.93 -6.09
CA VAL A 14 7.30 -2.12 -5.44
C VAL A 14 8.17 -1.74 -4.25
N GLY A 15 9.16 -0.85 -4.44
CA GLY A 15 10.07 -0.42 -3.36
C GLY A 15 9.34 0.32 -2.24
N LEU A 16 8.25 1.02 -2.56
CA LEU A 16 7.39 1.62 -1.56
C LEU A 16 6.84 0.56 -0.60
N PHE A 17 6.23 -0.51 -1.11
CA PHE A 17 5.67 -1.59 -0.28
C PHE A 17 6.77 -2.34 0.49
N ASP A 18 7.94 -2.56 -0.11
CA ASP A 18 9.06 -3.26 0.55
C ASP A 18 9.64 -2.48 1.73
N SER A 19 9.57 -1.14 1.69
CA SER A 19 10.03 -0.29 2.78
C SER A 19 9.05 -0.15 3.95
N MET A 20 7.79 -0.57 3.78
CA MET A 20 6.74 -0.42 4.80
C MET A 20 6.90 -1.44 5.92
N LYS A 21 6.75 -0.99 7.16
CA LYS A 21 6.63 -1.86 8.34
C LYS A 21 5.18 -1.93 8.83
N LYS A 22 4.85 -2.98 9.58
CA LYS A 22 3.54 -3.12 10.20
C LYS A 22 3.19 -1.89 11.04
N GLY A 23 2.01 -1.32 10.82
CA GLY A 23 1.54 -0.09 11.46
C GLY A 23 2.01 1.20 10.78
N ASP A 24 2.72 1.11 9.66
CA ASP A 24 3.03 2.28 8.83
C ASP A 24 1.87 2.67 7.92
N VAL A 25 1.71 3.98 7.76
CA VAL A 25 0.77 4.60 6.85
C VAL A 25 1.55 5.53 5.95
N TYR A 26 1.58 5.22 4.66
CA TYR A 26 2.23 6.04 3.65
C TYR A 26 1.18 6.84 2.89
N LYS A 27 1.43 8.14 2.76
CA LYS A 27 0.60 9.05 1.98
C LYS A 27 1.36 9.41 0.71
N VAL A 28 0.77 9.09 -0.43
CA VAL A 28 1.30 9.41 -1.75
C VAL A 28 0.36 10.42 -2.39
N PRO A 29 0.82 11.50 -3.04
CA PRO A 29 -0.08 12.44 -3.72
C PRO A 29 -1.03 11.73 -4.68
N PHE A 30 -2.31 12.10 -4.67
CA PHE A 30 -3.31 11.41 -5.46
C PHE A 30 -3.15 11.69 -6.95
N GLU A 31 -3.09 10.61 -7.71
CA GLU A 31 -3.10 10.60 -9.17
C GLU A 31 -3.77 9.30 -9.62
N LYS A 32 -4.72 9.37 -10.56
CA LYS A 32 -5.62 8.23 -10.85
C LYS A 32 -4.87 7.00 -11.38
N LYS A 33 -3.88 7.19 -12.25
CA LYS A 33 -3.06 6.10 -12.79
C LYS A 33 -2.23 5.47 -11.68
N ARG A 34 -1.60 6.30 -10.83
CA ARG A 34 -0.87 5.87 -9.63
C ARG A 34 -1.72 5.08 -8.67
N TYR A 35 -2.93 5.54 -8.38
CA TYR A 35 -3.86 4.86 -7.47
C TYR A 35 -4.18 3.45 -7.95
N ASN A 36 -4.45 3.29 -9.25
CA ASN A 36 -4.70 1.98 -9.84
C ASN A 36 -3.46 1.07 -9.74
N GLY A 37 -2.27 1.60 -10.02
CA GLY A 37 -1.01 0.86 -9.89
C GLY A 37 -0.73 0.39 -8.46
N ILE A 38 -0.87 1.29 -7.49
CA ILE A 38 -0.71 0.99 -6.05
C ILE A 38 -1.74 -0.04 -5.59
N ARG A 39 -3.00 0.09 -6.02
CA ARG A 39 -4.07 -0.85 -5.66
C ARG A 39 -3.81 -2.25 -6.22
N ALA A 40 -3.35 -2.35 -7.47
CA ALA A 40 -2.96 -3.62 -8.08
C ALA A 40 -1.79 -4.27 -7.33
N GLU A 41 -0.77 -3.50 -6.97
CA GLU A 41 0.37 -3.97 -6.20
C GLU A 41 -0.04 -4.49 -4.81
N ALA A 42 -0.86 -3.72 -4.07
CA ALA A 42 -1.40 -4.16 -2.79
C ALA A 42 -2.20 -5.46 -2.91
N SER A 43 -3.03 -5.59 -3.96
CA SER A 43 -3.78 -6.81 -4.23
C SER A 43 -2.85 -7.99 -4.48
N ARG A 44 -1.79 -7.82 -5.28
CA ARG A 44 -0.79 -8.86 -5.54
C ARG A 44 -0.12 -9.31 -4.25
N ARG A 45 0.36 -8.37 -3.43
CA ARG A 45 1.02 -8.67 -2.15
C ARG A 45 0.09 -9.38 -1.16
N ASN A 46 -1.19 -8.99 -1.12
CA ASN A 46 -2.20 -9.69 -0.32
C ASN A 46 -2.43 -11.12 -0.83
N SER A 47 -2.53 -11.34 -2.15
CA SER A 47 -2.65 -12.68 -2.71
C SER A 47 -1.42 -13.54 -2.40
N THR A 48 -0.20 -13.00 -2.55
CA THR A 48 1.04 -13.69 -2.17
C THR A 48 1.05 -14.02 -0.67
N GLY A 49 0.66 -13.08 0.20
CA GLY A 49 0.57 -13.31 1.65
C GLY A 49 -0.43 -14.42 2.02
N ARG A 50 -1.50 -14.60 1.25
CA ARG A 50 -2.41 -15.75 1.42
C ARG A 50 -1.76 -17.07 1.03
N LEU A 51 -1.07 -17.09 -0.11
CA LEU A 51 -0.36 -18.29 -0.58
C LEU A 51 0.74 -18.74 0.38
N LEU A 52 1.44 -17.78 1.01
CA LEU A 52 2.48 -18.04 2.00
C LEU A 52 1.93 -18.34 3.41
N GLY A 53 0.61 -18.29 3.62
CA GLY A 53 -0.02 -18.53 4.92
C GLY A 53 0.10 -17.39 5.93
N GLU A 54 0.62 -16.22 5.54
CA GLU A 54 0.68 -15.01 6.37
C GLU A 54 -0.72 -14.44 6.62
N LEU A 55 -1.62 -14.57 5.64
CA LEU A 55 -3.02 -14.18 5.73
C LEU A 55 -3.89 -15.42 5.80
N LYS A 56 -4.57 -15.63 6.93
CA LYS A 56 -5.30 -16.86 7.24
C LYS A 56 -6.71 -16.88 6.66
N THR A 57 -7.32 -15.70 6.51
CA THR A 57 -8.71 -15.57 6.05
C THR A 57 -8.80 -14.76 4.77
N ALA A 58 -9.91 -14.89 4.03
CA ALA A 58 -10.16 -14.08 2.84
C ALA A 58 -10.27 -12.58 3.16
N MET A 59 -10.77 -12.24 4.36
CA MET A 59 -10.91 -10.87 4.86
C MET A 59 -9.58 -10.27 5.35
N ASP A 60 -8.58 -11.10 5.64
CA ASP A 60 -7.26 -10.62 6.00
C ASP A 60 -6.59 -9.91 4.82
N VAL A 61 -5.99 -8.77 5.14
CA VAL A 61 -5.18 -7.98 4.21
C VAL A 61 -3.88 -7.59 4.90
N LYS A 62 -2.77 -7.67 4.16
CA LYS A 62 -1.46 -7.17 4.57
C LYS A 62 -1.37 -5.66 4.34
N PHE A 63 -1.83 -5.23 3.17
CA PHE A 63 -1.86 -3.83 2.78
C PHE A 63 -3.28 -3.39 2.42
N ARG A 64 -3.69 -2.23 2.95
CA ARG A 64 -4.94 -1.56 2.61
C ARG A 64 -4.63 -0.25 1.91
N VAL A 65 -5.33 0.01 0.80
CA VAL A 65 -5.19 1.24 0.02
C VAL A 65 -6.50 2.01 0.05
N SER A 66 -6.45 3.29 0.36
CA SER A 66 -7.61 4.18 0.43
C SER A 66 -7.31 5.52 -0.22
N ALA A 67 -8.26 6.07 -0.96
CA ALA A 67 -8.20 7.44 -1.50
C ALA A 67 -9.09 8.41 -0.70
N THR A 68 -9.85 7.92 0.28
CA THR A 68 -10.83 8.69 1.05
C THR A 68 -10.37 8.99 2.47
N GLU A 69 -9.44 8.19 3.01
CA GLU A 69 -8.91 8.36 4.38
C GLU A 69 -8.20 9.71 4.56
N TYR A 70 -7.41 10.10 3.56
CA TYR A 70 -6.72 11.39 3.51
C TYR A 70 -6.99 12.04 2.15
N PRO A 71 -7.96 12.97 2.06
CA PRO A 71 -8.30 13.65 0.82
C PRO A 71 -7.08 14.29 0.16
N GLY A 72 -6.93 14.12 -1.16
CA GLY A 72 -5.75 14.58 -1.92
C GLY A 72 -4.57 13.59 -1.92
N TYR A 73 -4.66 12.49 -1.16
CA TYR A 73 -3.62 11.46 -1.07
C TYR A 73 -4.16 10.05 -1.28
N ILE A 74 -3.30 9.19 -1.81
CA ILE A 74 -3.42 7.74 -1.79
C ILE A 74 -2.75 7.27 -0.50
N SER A 75 -3.55 6.63 0.33
CA SER A 75 -3.15 6.19 1.66
C SER A 75 -2.93 4.70 1.62
N ILE A 76 -1.72 4.27 1.94
CA ILE A 76 -1.32 2.85 1.97
C ILE A 76 -1.03 2.51 3.43
N ILE A 77 -1.75 1.55 3.96
CA ILE A 77 -1.69 1.14 5.37
C ILE A 77 -1.17 -0.29 5.41
N CYS A 78 -0.05 -0.51 6.09
CA CYS A 78 0.49 -1.83 6.35
C CYS A 78 -0.09 -2.37 7.67
N ILE A 79 -0.94 -3.38 7.57
CA ILE A 79 -1.71 -3.93 8.70
C ILE A 79 -1.01 -5.13 9.32
N LYS A 80 -0.35 -5.97 8.51
CA LYS A 80 0.32 -7.20 8.97
C LYS A 80 1.78 -7.25 8.55
#